data_AF-D8MBR1-F1
#
_entry.id   AF-D8MBR1-F1
#
_cell.length_a   1.000
_cell.length_b   1.000
_cell.length_c   1.000
_cell.angle_alpha   90.00
_cell.angle_beta   90.00
_cell.angle_gamma   90.00
#
_symmetry.space_group_name_H-M   'P 1'
#
loop_
_entity.id
_entity.type
_entity.pdbx_description
1 polymer ?
#
loop_
_entity_poly.entity_id
_entity_poly.type
_entity_poly.pdbx_seq_one_letter_code
_entity_poly.pdbx_strand_id
1 'polypeptide(L)'
;MKKEIVNVHNRVIRIAEDLYVAGFGGSVSALDIKKQLVWKGYPVAKGDFNVSQLQKSITKLPKNSSLIIMTHNPPTIAPTSVLYSSKLNKKIFAGSKKLDSLVTKALQHVFLPFVYAIQMNVPVVLHGHCHYAIGSNLYISKFGQTKILTAGAFKNSDAATFSLVRVDGKWELVSQTLFNVGVL
;
A
#
# COMPACT_ATOMS: atom_id res chain seq x y z
N MET A 1 -24.12 15.25 -9.39
CA MET A 1 -22.82 14.78 -9.91
C MET A 1 -22.86 13.27 -10.02
N LYS A 2 -22.66 12.69 -11.22
CA LYS A 2 -22.48 11.24 -11.36
C LYS A 2 -21.16 10.87 -10.66
N LYS A 3 -21.19 9.94 -9.72
CA LYS A 3 -19.96 9.35 -9.16
C LYS A 3 -19.30 8.54 -10.27
N GLU A 4 -18.19 9.04 -10.79
CA GLU A 4 -17.36 8.27 -11.72
C GLU A 4 -16.49 7.30 -10.92
N ILE A 5 -16.59 6.01 -11.23
CA ILE A 5 -15.75 4.99 -10.61
C ILE A 5 -14.44 4.95 -11.40
N VAL A 6 -13.36 5.45 -10.81
CA VAL A 6 -12.03 5.45 -11.42
C VAL A 6 -11.26 4.20 -11.02
N ASN A 7 -10.90 3.38 -12.00
CA ASN A 7 -9.99 2.25 -11.78
C ASN A 7 -8.54 2.75 -11.66
N VAL A 8 -7.90 2.47 -10.52
CA VAL A 8 -6.51 2.87 -10.23
C VAL A 8 -5.48 1.76 -10.45
N HIS A 9 -5.89 0.56 -10.87
CA HIS A 9 -4.97 -0.57 -11.08
C HIS A 9 -3.89 -0.21 -12.11
N ASN A 10 -2.64 -0.33 -11.67
CA ASN A 10 -1.45 -0.06 -12.45
C ASN A 10 -1.39 1.37 -13.02
N ARG A 11 -1.98 2.32 -12.31
CA ARG A 11 -2.06 3.73 -12.69
C ARG A 11 -1.60 4.63 -11.54
N VAL A 12 -1.12 5.81 -11.92
CA VAL A 12 -0.91 6.92 -11.02
C VAL A 12 -1.89 8.01 -11.40
N ILE A 13 -2.79 8.38 -10.49
CA ILE A 13 -3.82 9.40 -10.73
C ILE A 13 -3.64 10.54 -9.74
N ARG A 14 -3.93 11.77 -10.17
CA ARG A 14 -3.99 12.93 -9.29
C ARG A 14 -5.37 12.98 -8.65
N ILE A 15 -5.44 13.16 -7.33
CA ILE A 15 -6.70 13.26 -6.59
C ILE A 15 -6.89 14.60 -5.88
N ALA A 16 -5.81 15.36 -5.68
CA ALA A 16 -5.84 16.75 -5.21
C ALA A 16 -4.59 17.50 -5.69
N GLU A 17 -4.43 18.75 -5.28
CA GLU A 17 -3.20 19.49 -5.53
C GLU A 17 -2.00 18.78 -4.88
N ASP A 18 -0.98 18.47 -5.69
CA ASP A 18 0.22 17.73 -5.28
C ASP A 18 -0.05 16.40 -4.56
N LEU A 19 -1.25 15.79 -4.73
CA LEU A 19 -1.60 14.50 -4.14
C LEU A 19 -1.97 13.50 -5.23
N TYR A 20 -1.27 12.37 -5.21
CA TYR A 20 -1.45 11.30 -6.17
C TYR A 20 -1.77 9.98 -5.47
N VAL A 21 -2.45 9.10 -6.18
CA VAL A 21 -2.66 7.70 -5.80
C VAL A 21 -1.98 6.83 -6.85
N ALA A 22 -1.05 5.98 -6.42
CA ALA A 22 -0.52 4.89 -7.24
C ALA A 22 -1.19 3.57 -6.84
N GLY A 23 -2.02 3.03 -7.73
CA GLY A 23 -2.66 1.74 -7.53
C GLY A 23 -1.84 0.61 -8.17
N PHE A 24 -1.61 -0.45 -7.40
CA PHE A 24 -0.87 -1.64 -7.81
C PHE A 24 -1.82 -2.82 -7.82
N GLY A 25 -2.07 -3.34 -9.02
CA GLY A 25 -2.78 -4.60 -9.17
C GLY A 25 -1.90 -5.79 -8.76
N GLY A 26 -2.52 -6.93 -8.52
CA GLY A 26 -1.80 -8.17 -8.27
C GLY A 26 -1.63 -8.53 -6.80
N SER A 27 -1.57 -9.84 -6.55
CA SER A 27 -1.11 -10.44 -5.31
C SER A 27 -0.17 -11.61 -5.59
N VAL A 28 0.74 -11.82 -4.64
CA VAL A 28 1.50 -13.06 -4.58
C VAL A 28 0.64 -14.12 -3.90
N SER A 29 1.00 -15.39 -4.04
CA SER A 29 0.35 -16.44 -3.26
C SER A 29 0.68 -16.29 -1.77
N ALA A 30 -0.30 -16.53 -0.91
CA ALA A 30 -0.05 -16.65 0.52
C ALA A 30 0.39 -18.07 0.87
N LEU A 31 1.44 -18.16 1.67
CA LEU A 31 2.10 -19.40 2.02
C LEU A 31 2.07 -19.63 3.54
N ASP A 32 2.15 -20.87 3.97
CA ASP A 32 2.38 -21.20 5.39
C ASP A 32 3.89 -21.28 5.73
N ILE A 33 4.20 -21.63 6.98
CA ILE A 33 5.58 -21.76 7.46
C ILE A 33 6.39 -22.83 6.72
N LYS A 34 5.73 -23.85 6.15
CA LYS A 34 6.34 -24.90 5.33
C LYS A 34 6.39 -24.51 3.84
N LYS A 35 6.10 -23.24 3.52
CA LYS A 35 5.98 -22.70 2.15
C LYS A 35 4.88 -23.38 1.31
N GLN A 36 3.92 -24.03 1.96
CA GLN A 36 2.78 -24.62 1.26
C GLN A 36 1.77 -23.53 0.93
N LEU A 37 1.15 -23.66 -0.25
CA LEU A 37 0.13 -22.74 -0.73
C LEU A 37 -1.10 -22.77 0.18
N VAL A 38 -1.51 -21.60 0.69
CA VAL A 38 -2.76 -21.44 1.45
C VAL A 38 -3.85 -20.86 0.56
N TRP A 39 -3.56 -19.80 -0.19
CA TRP A 39 -4.40 -19.31 -1.27
C TRP A 39 -3.57 -18.73 -2.40
N LYS A 40 -4.08 -18.87 -3.62
CA LYS A 40 -3.41 -18.38 -4.83
C LYS A 40 -3.49 -16.85 -4.90
N GLY A 41 -2.39 -16.24 -5.33
CA GLY A 41 -2.38 -14.84 -5.74
C GLY A 41 -3.13 -14.63 -7.06
N TYR A 42 -3.48 -13.38 -7.36
CA TYR A 42 -4.14 -12.99 -8.60
C TYR A 42 -3.70 -11.59 -9.05
N PRO A 43 -3.47 -11.33 -10.35
CA PRO A 43 -3.64 -12.27 -11.45
C PRO A 43 -2.46 -13.23 -11.59
N VAL A 44 -2.75 -14.40 -12.16
CA VAL A 44 -1.91 -15.61 -12.12
C VAL A 44 -0.80 -15.56 -13.19
N ALA A 45 -0.81 -14.60 -14.11
CA ALA A 45 0.11 -14.57 -15.23
C ALA A 45 1.48 -13.99 -14.85
N LYS A 46 2.51 -14.48 -15.55
CA LYS A 46 3.90 -14.07 -15.37
C LYS A 46 4.04 -12.60 -15.81
N GLY A 47 4.23 -11.70 -14.84
CA GLY A 47 4.39 -10.26 -15.09
C GLY A 47 3.27 -9.39 -14.55
N ASP A 48 2.17 -9.95 -14.05
CA ASP A 48 1.01 -9.19 -13.56
C ASP A 48 1.30 -8.34 -12.31
N PHE A 49 2.34 -8.73 -11.58
CA PHE A 49 2.91 -7.93 -10.52
C PHE A 49 4.09 -7.09 -11.06
N ASN A 50 3.79 -6.11 -11.93
CA ASN A 50 4.78 -5.25 -12.60
C ASN A 50 5.00 -3.92 -11.84
N VAL A 51 5.79 -4.01 -10.78
CA VAL A 51 6.19 -2.83 -9.99
C VAL A 51 7.01 -1.83 -10.83
N SER A 52 7.75 -2.30 -11.84
CA SER A 52 8.66 -1.49 -12.64
C SER A 52 7.94 -0.42 -13.47
N GLN A 53 6.76 -0.73 -14.04
CA GLN A 53 5.99 0.23 -14.82
C GLN A 53 5.46 1.38 -13.96
N LEU A 54 4.94 1.06 -12.77
CA LEU A 54 4.49 2.06 -11.81
C LEU A 54 5.65 2.89 -11.25
N GLN A 55 6.80 2.27 -10.98
CA GLN A 55 8.00 3.00 -10.57
C GLN A 55 8.37 4.07 -11.60
N LYS A 56 8.33 3.75 -12.91
CA LYS A 56 8.54 4.74 -13.99
C LYS A 56 7.50 5.86 -14.02
N SER A 57 6.29 5.60 -13.55
CA SER A 57 5.22 6.61 -13.48
C SER A 57 5.40 7.50 -12.26
N ILE A 58 5.77 6.93 -11.12
CA ILE A 58 6.09 7.63 -9.88
C ILE A 58 7.27 8.58 -10.07
N THR A 59 8.31 8.16 -10.80
CA THR A 59 9.49 9.01 -11.07
C THR A 59 9.18 10.24 -11.92
N LYS A 60 8.03 10.30 -12.59
CA LYS A 60 7.59 11.44 -13.40
C LYS A 60 6.73 12.44 -12.62
N LEU A 61 6.39 12.12 -11.38
CA LEU A 61 5.57 13.03 -10.56
C LEU A 61 6.32 14.33 -10.27
N PRO A 62 5.59 15.46 -10.14
CA PRO A 62 6.20 16.72 -9.76
C PRO A 62 6.99 16.60 -8.45
N LYS A 63 8.07 17.37 -8.40
CA LYS A 63 8.83 17.62 -7.17
C LYS A 63 7.88 18.08 -6.06
N ASN A 64 8.10 17.60 -4.82
CA ASN A 64 7.26 17.85 -3.64
C ASN A 64 5.84 17.24 -3.65
N SER A 65 5.53 16.37 -4.62
CA SER A 65 4.27 15.63 -4.59
C SER A 65 4.19 14.68 -3.38
N SER A 66 2.96 14.50 -2.89
CA SER A 66 2.60 13.43 -1.97
C SER A 66 1.96 12.26 -2.72
N LEU A 67 2.24 11.04 -2.28
CA LEU A 67 1.81 9.81 -2.93
C LEU A 67 1.15 8.86 -1.92
N ILE A 68 -0.10 8.53 -2.16
CA ILE A 68 -0.76 7.37 -1.54
C ILE A 68 -0.42 6.15 -2.39
N ILE A 69 0.08 5.10 -1.76
CA ILE A 69 0.32 3.82 -2.43
C ILE A 69 -0.84 2.88 -2.08
N MET A 70 -1.51 2.32 -3.08
CA MET A 70 -2.59 1.33 -2.89
C MET A 70 -2.20 0.02 -3.53
N THR A 71 -2.17 -1.06 -2.75
CA THR A 71 -1.81 -2.39 -3.24
C THR A 71 -2.87 -3.40 -2.83
N HIS A 72 -3.11 -4.45 -3.63
CA HIS A 72 -3.87 -5.58 -3.09
C HIS A 72 -3.01 -6.35 -2.09
N ASN A 73 -1.76 -6.64 -2.42
CA ASN A 73 -0.84 -7.40 -1.57
C ASN A 73 -0.17 -6.54 -0.48
N PRO A 74 0.07 -7.05 0.74
CA PRO A 74 0.92 -6.35 1.71
C PRO A 74 2.41 -6.33 1.30
N PRO A 75 3.19 -5.30 1.69
CA PRO A 75 4.64 -5.41 1.78
C PRO A 75 5.03 -6.30 2.97
N THR A 76 6.15 -7.05 2.90
CA THR A 76 6.59 -7.92 4.02
C THR A 76 7.02 -7.14 5.25
N ILE A 77 7.41 -5.87 5.08
CA ILE A 77 7.71 -4.95 6.19
C ILE A 77 6.47 -4.62 7.06
N ALA A 78 5.26 -4.87 6.57
CA ALA A 78 4.04 -4.69 7.34
C ALA A 78 3.83 -5.90 8.28
N PRO A 79 3.67 -5.71 9.59
CA PRO A 79 3.32 -6.80 10.51
C PRO A 79 2.02 -7.51 10.12
N THR A 80 1.07 -6.75 9.56
CA THR A 80 -0.21 -7.24 9.03
C THR A 80 -0.03 -8.17 7.82
N SER A 81 1.15 -8.24 7.20
CA SER A 81 1.48 -9.20 6.14
C SER A 81 1.59 -10.65 6.63
N VAL A 82 1.64 -10.82 7.96
CA VAL A 82 1.72 -12.10 8.65
C VAL A 82 0.53 -12.22 9.57
N LEU A 83 -0.21 -13.32 9.45
CA LEU A 83 -1.37 -13.58 10.31
C LEU A 83 -1.38 -15.02 10.78
N TYR A 84 -2.12 -15.27 11.86
CA TYR A 84 -2.45 -16.61 12.30
C TYR A 84 -3.92 -16.88 12.03
N SER A 85 -4.22 -17.92 11.25
CA SER A 85 -5.59 -18.32 10.96
C SER A 85 -6.02 -19.40 11.94
N SER A 86 -6.87 -19.06 12.90
CA SER A 86 -7.46 -20.01 13.86
C SER A 86 -8.15 -21.17 13.15
N LYS A 87 -8.95 -20.88 12.11
CA LYS A 87 -9.63 -21.88 11.26
C LYS A 87 -8.69 -22.91 10.63
N LEU A 88 -7.45 -22.50 10.35
CA LEU A 88 -6.47 -23.34 9.66
C LEU A 88 -5.34 -23.82 10.59
N ASN A 89 -5.38 -23.41 11.86
CA ASN A 89 -4.33 -23.62 12.87
C ASN A 89 -2.91 -23.38 12.31
N LYS A 90 -2.72 -22.30 11.54
CA LYS A 90 -1.43 -22.03 10.88
C LYS A 90 -1.11 -20.54 10.75
N LYS A 91 0.18 -20.24 10.78
CA LYS A 91 0.75 -18.93 10.43
C LYS A 91 0.85 -18.80 8.91
N ILE A 92 0.39 -17.67 8.39
CA ILE A 92 0.28 -17.38 6.96
C ILE A 92 1.08 -16.13 6.64
N PHE A 93 1.82 -16.18 5.53
CA PHE A 93 2.66 -15.11 5.00
C PHE A 93 2.09 -14.67 3.66
N ALA A 94 1.61 -13.43 3.60
CA ALA A 94 1.01 -12.81 2.42
C ALA A 94 1.88 -11.69 1.83
N GLY A 95 2.98 -11.32 2.49
CA GLY A 95 3.90 -10.24 2.12
C GLY A 95 4.63 -10.42 0.78
N SER A 96 4.90 -9.30 0.09
CA SER A 96 5.76 -9.26 -1.11
C SER A 96 6.99 -8.38 -0.91
N LYS A 97 8.19 -8.98 -1.00
CA LYS A 97 9.47 -8.23 -0.90
C LYS A 97 9.65 -7.18 -1.99
N LYS A 98 9.02 -7.37 -3.14
CA LYS A 98 9.04 -6.40 -4.22
C LYS A 98 8.28 -5.11 -3.83
N LEU A 99 7.26 -5.20 -2.97
CA LEU A 99 6.57 -4.02 -2.42
C LEU A 99 7.42 -3.31 -1.37
N ASP A 100 8.23 -4.03 -0.59
CA ASP A 100 9.17 -3.39 0.34
C ASP A 100 10.12 -2.46 -0.40
N SER A 101 10.67 -2.96 -1.52
CA SER A 101 11.55 -2.16 -2.38
C SER A 101 10.82 -0.96 -2.98
N LEU A 102 9.56 -1.12 -3.39
CA LEU A 102 8.76 -0.01 -3.90
C LEU A 102 8.54 1.07 -2.83
N VAL A 103 8.07 0.69 -1.64
CA VAL A 103 7.79 1.62 -0.54
C VAL A 103 9.07 2.34 -0.13
N THR A 104 10.15 1.59 0.03
CA THR A 104 11.47 2.15 0.38
C THR A 104 11.96 3.11 -0.71
N LYS A 105 11.84 2.76 -1.98
CA LYS A 105 12.24 3.63 -3.11
C LYS A 105 11.40 4.89 -3.20
N ALA A 106 10.09 4.79 -2.95
CA ALA A 106 9.21 5.95 -2.92
C ALA A 106 9.62 6.94 -1.81
N LEU A 107 10.05 6.44 -0.65
CA LEU A 107 10.59 7.27 0.44
C LEU A 107 11.99 7.83 0.12
N GLN A 108 12.81 7.13 -0.68
CA GLN A 108 14.23 7.41 -0.89
C GLN A 108 14.62 8.63 -1.74
N HIS A 109 13.75 9.16 -2.60
CA HIS A 109 14.21 9.66 -3.92
C HIS A 109 15.40 10.66 -3.96
N VAL A 110 16.58 10.17 -4.39
CA VAL A 110 17.53 10.78 -5.38
C VAL A 110 18.35 9.70 -6.08
N PHE A 111 18.52 9.80 -7.39
CA PHE A 111 19.77 9.38 -8.06
C PHE A 111 20.09 10.36 -9.19
N LEU A 112 20.47 11.58 -8.82
CA LEU A 112 21.35 12.44 -9.61
C LEU A 112 22.39 13.02 -8.66
N PRO A 113 23.70 12.87 -8.94
CA PRO A 113 24.76 13.24 -8.01
C PRO A 113 24.90 14.75 -7.71
N PHE A 114 24.05 15.62 -8.27
CA PHE A 114 24.22 17.08 -8.21
C PHE A 114 22.95 17.92 -8.01
N VAL A 115 21.81 17.33 -7.59
CA VAL A 115 20.59 18.12 -7.35
C VAL A 115 19.99 17.78 -5.99
N TYR A 116 19.74 18.81 -5.19
CA TYR A 116 19.09 18.77 -3.88
C TYR A 116 17.97 17.72 -3.83
N ALA A 117 18.04 16.86 -2.81
CA ALA A 117 17.14 15.74 -2.63
C ALA A 117 15.70 16.20 -2.40
N ILE A 118 14.83 15.91 -3.36
CA ILE A 118 13.41 16.19 -3.22
C ILE A 118 12.73 14.88 -2.84
N GLN A 119 12.50 14.75 -1.54
CA GLN A 119 11.86 13.60 -0.92
C GLN A 119 10.37 13.60 -1.27
N MET A 120 9.92 12.54 -1.95
CA MET A 120 8.49 12.30 -2.12
C MET A 120 7.88 11.94 -0.77
N ASN A 121 6.78 12.62 -0.43
CA ASN A 121 6.07 12.32 0.80
C ASN A 121 5.09 11.18 0.57
N VAL A 122 5.18 10.11 1.35
CA VAL A 122 4.27 8.95 1.26
C VAL A 122 3.51 8.86 2.57
N PRO A 123 2.38 9.57 2.75
CA PRO A 123 1.70 9.60 4.04
C PRO A 123 1.14 8.23 4.43
N VAL A 124 0.62 7.48 3.45
CA VAL A 124 -0.02 6.19 3.70
C VAL A 124 0.15 5.21 2.55
N VAL A 125 0.36 3.95 2.92
CA VAL A 125 0.33 2.75 2.07
C VAL A 125 -0.89 1.93 2.49
N LEU A 126 -1.87 1.81 1.61
CA LEU A 126 -3.04 0.97 1.79
C LEU A 126 -2.78 -0.41 1.18
N HIS A 127 -3.05 -1.47 1.94
CA HIS A 127 -2.98 -2.84 1.42
C HIS A 127 -4.19 -3.68 1.81
N GLY A 128 -4.34 -4.83 1.13
CA GLY A 128 -5.32 -5.86 1.45
C GLY A 128 -4.69 -7.25 1.51
N HIS A 129 -5.35 -8.23 0.90
CA HIS A 129 -4.94 -9.64 0.70
C HIS A 129 -4.76 -10.49 1.98
N CYS A 130 -4.55 -9.86 3.13
CA CYS A 130 -4.38 -10.55 4.41
C CYS A 130 -5.68 -11.04 5.05
N HIS A 131 -6.83 -10.69 4.47
CA HIS A 131 -8.20 -11.01 4.88
C HIS A 131 -8.54 -10.69 6.34
N TYR A 132 -7.94 -11.40 7.29
CA TYR A 132 -8.20 -11.31 8.72
C TYR A 132 -7.31 -10.30 9.44
N ALA A 133 -6.27 -9.77 8.78
CA ALA A 133 -5.43 -8.74 9.39
C ALA A 133 -6.09 -7.36 9.22
N ILE A 134 -6.45 -6.77 10.35
CA ILE A 134 -6.90 -5.39 10.49
C ILE A 134 -5.85 -4.67 11.31
N GLY A 135 -5.41 -3.49 10.87
CA GLY A 135 -4.44 -2.75 11.63
C GLY A 135 -3.62 -1.79 10.80
N SER A 136 -2.70 -1.16 11.51
CA SER A 136 -1.78 -0.21 10.91
C SER A 136 -0.45 -0.24 11.65
N ASN A 137 0.63 0.09 10.96
CA ASN A 137 1.94 0.29 11.57
C ASN A 137 2.63 1.53 10.99
N LEU A 138 3.45 2.18 11.82
CA LEU A 138 4.39 3.16 11.33
C LEU A 138 5.61 2.42 10.81
N TYR A 139 5.95 2.59 9.54
CA TYR A 139 7.21 2.14 8.97
C TYR A 139 8.18 3.31 8.96
N ILE A 140 9.31 3.15 9.63
CA ILE A 140 10.38 4.14 9.68
C ILE A 140 11.58 3.56 8.93
N SER A 141 12.09 4.32 7.97
CA SER A 141 13.32 4.03 7.25
C SER A 141 14.30 5.19 7.44
N LYS A 142 15.55 4.99 7.03
CA LYS A 142 16.54 6.08 6.98
C LYS A 142 16.18 7.22 5.99
N PHE A 143 15.12 7.03 5.19
CA PHE A 143 14.66 7.98 4.19
C PHE A 143 13.30 8.57 4.52
N GLY A 144 12.83 8.43 5.77
CA GLY A 144 11.53 8.93 6.21
C GLY A 144 10.58 7.81 6.61
N GLN A 145 9.34 8.20 6.85
CA GLN A 145 8.32 7.36 7.46
C GLN A 145 7.03 7.34 6.65
N THR A 146 6.28 6.26 6.78
CA THR A 146 4.94 6.13 6.19
C THR A 146 4.06 5.25 7.08
N LYS A 147 2.75 5.50 7.05
CA LYS A 147 1.79 4.59 7.68
C LYS A 147 1.44 3.48 6.71
N ILE A 148 1.51 2.23 7.14
CA ILE A 148 0.99 1.09 6.37
C ILE A 148 -0.31 0.65 7.04
N LEU A 149 -1.39 0.56 6.28
CA LEU A 149 -2.76 0.38 6.77
C LEU A 149 -3.49 -0.72 5.97
N THR A 150 -4.20 -1.59 6.67
CA THR A 150 -5.19 -2.51 6.08
C THR A 150 -6.49 -2.41 6.87
N ALA A 151 -7.59 -2.27 6.13
CA ALA A 151 -8.92 -2.30 6.72
C ALA A 151 -9.35 -3.72 7.12
N GLY A 152 -8.71 -4.77 6.61
CA GLY A 152 -9.23 -6.14 6.69
C GLY A 152 -10.07 -6.48 5.47
N ALA A 153 -10.98 -7.46 5.61
CA ALA A 153 -11.83 -7.89 4.51
C ALA A 153 -13.24 -7.35 4.66
N PHE A 154 -13.74 -6.71 3.60
CA PHE A 154 -15.10 -6.17 3.59
C PHE A 154 -16.19 -7.24 3.83
N LYS A 155 -15.92 -8.52 3.52
CA LYS A 155 -16.82 -9.64 3.84
C LYS A 155 -17.07 -9.83 5.35
N ASN A 156 -16.18 -9.30 6.19
CA ASN A 156 -16.33 -9.29 7.64
C ASN A 156 -16.93 -7.96 8.13
N SER A 157 -17.40 -7.10 7.22
CA SER A 157 -17.81 -5.72 7.50
C SER A 157 -16.67 -4.82 7.98
N ASP A 158 -15.41 -5.16 7.72
CA ASP A 158 -14.30 -4.32 8.13
C ASP A 158 -14.08 -3.15 7.16
N ALA A 159 -13.87 -1.95 7.72
CA ALA A 159 -13.64 -0.72 6.98
C ALA A 159 -12.59 0.17 7.68
N ALA A 160 -12.05 1.11 6.90
CA ALA A 160 -11.13 2.12 7.41
C ALA A 160 -11.45 3.49 6.82
N THR A 161 -11.34 4.52 7.66
CA THR A 161 -11.29 5.92 7.22
C THR A 161 -9.95 6.51 7.63
N PHE A 162 -9.46 7.46 6.85
CA PHE A 162 -8.28 8.23 7.18
C PHE A 162 -8.43 9.65 6.65
N SER A 163 -7.80 10.61 7.33
CA SER A 163 -7.82 12.02 6.94
C SER A 163 -6.41 12.50 6.68
N LEU A 164 -6.24 13.18 5.55
CA LEU A 164 -5.01 13.86 5.19
C LEU A 164 -5.24 15.38 5.25
N VAL A 165 -4.26 16.12 5.76
CA VAL A 165 -4.25 17.59 5.70
C VAL A 165 -2.94 18.07 5.08
N ARG A 166 -2.95 19.27 4.50
CA ARG A 166 -1.74 19.87 3.92
C ARG A 166 -1.01 20.65 5.02
N VAL A 167 0.23 20.27 5.34
CA VAL A 167 1.14 20.94 6.28
C VAL A 167 2.43 21.24 5.52
N ASP A 168 2.87 22.50 5.51
CA ASP A 168 4.10 22.93 4.83
C ASP A 168 4.25 22.41 3.39
N GLY A 169 3.14 22.42 2.65
CA GLY A 169 3.09 21.96 1.26
C GLY A 169 3.04 20.44 1.07
N LYS A 170 3.02 19.64 2.14
CA LYS A 170 2.95 18.17 2.10
C LYS A 170 1.65 17.64 2.69
N TRP A 171 1.15 16.53 2.18
CA TRP A 171 -0.04 15.88 2.72
C TRP A 171 0.32 14.93 3.86
N GLU A 172 -0.16 15.19 5.06
CA GLU A 172 0.15 14.39 6.24
C GLU A 172 -1.09 13.65 6.75
N LEU A 173 -0.88 12.42 7.23
CA LEU A 173 -1.91 11.62 7.88
C LEU A 173 -2.13 12.10 9.31
N VAL A 174 -3.31 12.67 9.58
CA VAL A 174 -3.66 13.20 10.91
C VAL A 174 -4.63 12.34 11.69
N SER A 175 -5.43 11.52 11.01
CA SER A 175 -6.33 10.58 11.67
C SER A 175 -6.55 9.34 10.84
N GLN A 176 -6.81 8.24 11.54
CA GLN A 176 -7.25 6.99 10.97
C GLN A 176 -8.19 6.29 11.95
N THR A 177 -9.24 5.67 11.43
CA THR A 177 -10.18 4.87 12.22
C THR A 177 -10.39 3.54 11.50
N LEU A 178 -10.30 2.46 12.26
CA LEU A 178 -10.65 1.11 11.83
C LEU A 178 -11.97 0.77 12.52
N PHE A 179 -12.96 0.35 11.76
CA PHE A 179 -14.29 0.07 12.31
C PHE A 179 -14.95 -1.06 11.54
N ASN A 180 -15.90 -1.71 12.22
CA ASN A 180 -16.80 -2.64 11.59
C ASN A 180 -18.07 -1.88 11.20
N VAL A 181 -18.48 -1.90 9.93
CA VAL A 181 -19.68 -1.18 9.46
C VAL A 181 -20.98 -1.73 10.05
N GLY A 182 -20.95 -2.88 10.72
CA GLY A 182 -22.15 -3.60 11.11
C GLY A 182 -22.91 -4.10 9.87
N VAL A 183 -23.64 -5.19 10.01
CA VAL A 183 -24.63 -5.55 8.98
C VAL A 183 -25.78 -4.56 9.20
N LEU A 184 -26.02 -3.66 8.22
CA LEU A 184 -27.28 -2.92 8.12
C LEU A 184 -28.43 -3.90 7.85
#